data_AF-A0A938VV24-F1
#
_entry.id   AF-A0A938VV24-F1
#
_cell.length_a   1.000
_cell.length_b   1.000
_cell.length_c   1.000
_cell.angle_alpha   90.00
_cell.angle_beta   90.00
_cell.angle_gamma   90.00
#
_symmetry.space_group_name_H-M   'P 1'
#
loop_
_entity.id
_entity.type
_entity.pdbx_description
1 polymer ?
#
loop_
_entity_poly.entity_id
_entity_poly.type
_entity_poly.pdbx_seq_one_letter_code
_entity_poly.pdbx_strand_id
1 'polypeptide(L)'
;MVHASTGEIEFDLASHQINKFGSNELQTGAGGKVKQMVSTVTGAVATGTTQIPQDDTIPQNTEGDEYMTLAITPVSATSNLKIQVTAHFAVNGGANVAMALFVDSTANALAVAAHESGAVSGAPIHATLTHVVASASTSARTYKVRAGPNGGVTVTFNGAGGARLFGGVYTSSIVITEIEA
;
A
#
# COMPACT_ATOMS: atom_id res chain seq x y z
N MET A 1 -77.77 17.80 31.94
CA MET A 1 -76.74 17.65 32.97
C MET A 1 -75.92 16.43 32.59
N VAL A 2 -74.65 16.66 32.27
CA VAL A 2 -73.67 15.66 31.84
C VAL A 2 -73.31 14.76 33.02
N HIS A 3 -73.20 13.44 32.82
CA HIS A 3 -72.37 12.59 33.66
C HIS A 3 -71.84 11.39 32.85
N ALA A 4 -70.52 11.21 32.91
CA ALA A 4 -69.73 10.29 32.11
C ALA A 4 -69.76 8.84 32.64
N SER A 5 -69.55 7.85 31.77
CA SER A 5 -68.92 6.59 32.13
C SER A 5 -67.76 6.32 31.18
N THR A 6 -66.61 6.05 31.79
CA THR A 6 -65.31 5.76 31.19
C THR A 6 -65.26 4.29 30.74
N GLY A 7 -65.17 4.05 29.43
CA GLY A 7 -64.74 2.78 28.88
C GLY A 7 -63.45 3.00 28.13
N GLU A 8 -62.33 2.55 28.68
CA GLU A 8 -61.05 2.52 27.97
C GLU A 8 -61.22 1.62 26.74
N ILE A 9 -60.85 2.14 25.57
CA ILE A 9 -60.72 1.32 24.37
C ILE A 9 -59.44 0.50 24.58
N GLU A 10 -59.60 -0.80 24.88
CA GLU A 10 -58.49 -1.75 24.84
C GLU A 10 -57.91 -1.78 23.42
N PHE A 11 -56.68 -1.28 23.27
CA PHE A 11 -55.88 -1.55 22.08
C PHE A 11 -55.26 -2.94 22.24
N ASP A 12 -55.68 -3.87 21.38
CA ASP A 12 -55.12 -5.21 21.27
C ASP A 12 -53.60 -5.15 20.98
N LEU A 13 -52.81 -5.53 21.99
CA LEU A 13 -51.35 -5.54 21.97
C LEU A 13 -50.77 -6.70 21.14
N ALA A 14 -51.59 -7.57 20.54
CA ALA A 14 -51.10 -8.74 19.81
C ALA A 14 -50.54 -8.43 18.41
N SER A 15 -50.87 -7.28 17.81
CA SER A 15 -50.43 -6.94 16.44
C SER A 15 -49.38 -5.82 16.36
N HIS A 16 -49.08 -5.15 17.47
CA HIS A 16 -48.03 -4.16 17.55
C HIS A 16 -46.96 -4.64 18.53
N GLN A 17 -46.11 -5.54 18.04
CA GLN A 17 -44.73 -5.57 18.53
C GLN A 17 -44.10 -4.24 18.12
N ILE A 18 -44.37 -3.18 18.91
CA ILE A 18 -43.44 -2.07 19.02
C ILE A 18 -42.19 -2.76 19.55
N ASN A 19 -41.32 -3.17 18.63
CA ASN A 19 -39.95 -3.53 18.96
C ASN A 19 -39.46 -2.33 19.75
N LYS A 20 -39.47 -2.47 21.08
CA LYS A 20 -38.71 -1.64 21.99
C LYS A 20 -37.34 -1.65 21.35
N PHE A 21 -36.95 -0.54 20.73
CA PHE A 21 -35.61 -0.38 20.17
C PHE A 21 -34.68 -0.42 21.37
N GLY A 22 -34.43 -1.62 21.91
CA GLY A 22 -33.40 -1.86 22.90
C GLY A 22 -32.14 -1.48 22.21
N SER A 23 -31.61 -0.31 22.54
CA SER A 23 -30.35 0.23 22.02
C SER A 23 -30.08 -0.31 20.60
N ASN A 24 -30.93 0.06 19.63
CA ASN A 24 -30.48 0.08 18.25
C ASN A 24 -29.47 1.24 18.20
N GLU A 25 -28.32 1.02 18.83
CA GLU A 25 -27.09 1.64 18.40
C GLU A 25 -27.13 1.40 16.90
N LEU A 26 -27.24 2.47 16.12
CA LEU A 26 -26.69 2.42 14.78
C LEU A 26 -25.34 1.79 15.01
N GLN A 27 -25.15 0.56 14.56
CA GLN A 27 -23.83 0.00 14.45
C GLN A 27 -23.20 0.95 13.42
N THR A 28 -22.61 2.03 13.90
CA THR A 28 -21.75 2.88 13.12
C THR A 28 -20.69 1.88 12.73
N GLY A 29 -20.81 1.29 11.54
CA GLY A 29 -19.79 0.41 11.01
C GLY A 29 -18.51 1.14 11.31
N ALA A 30 -17.66 0.55 12.15
CA ALA A 30 -16.46 1.22 12.61
C ALA A 30 -15.69 1.53 11.33
N GLY A 31 -15.85 2.76 10.81
CA GLY A 31 -15.24 3.14 9.55
C GLY A 31 -13.76 2.86 9.74
N GLY A 32 -13.20 1.95 8.93
CA GLY A 32 -11.94 1.28 9.21
C GLY A 32 -10.94 2.26 9.80
N LYS A 33 -10.73 2.17 11.13
CA LYS A 33 -9.95 3.16 11.84
C LYS A 33 -8.51 3.00 11.39
N VAL A 34 -7.91 4.09 10.88
CA VAL A 34 -6.46 4.12 10.70
C VAL A 34 -5.83 4.00 12.09
N LYS A 35 -5.16 2.88 12.32
CA LYS A 35 -4.50 2.59 13.61
C LYS A 35 -3.14 3.26 13.68
N GLN A 36 -2.41 3.28 12.57
CA GLN A 36 -1.16 4.04 12.42
C GLN A 36 -0.83 4.24 10.94
N MET A 37 0.04 5.20 10.67
CA MET A 37 0.67 5.41 9.38
C MET A 37 2.16 5.66 9.58
N VAL A 38 2.99 4.96 8.83
CA VAL A 38 4.44 5.19 8.75
C VAL A 38 4.83 5.42 7.30
N SER A 39 5.87 6.20 7.08
CA SER A 39 6.36 6.48 5.73
C SER A 39 7.87 6.69 5.69
N THR A 40 8.43 6.47 4.51
CA THR A 40 9.75 6.97 4.13
C THR A 40 9.62 7.70 2.80
N VAL A 41 10.33 8.82 2.66
CA VAL A 41 10.37 9.64 1.45
C VAL A 41 11.83 9.99 1.19
N THR A 42 12.27 9.82 -0.04
CA THR A 42 13.63 10.18 -0.45
C THR A 42 13.63 10.77 -1.85
N GLY A 43 14.41 11.83 -2.04
CA GLY A 43 14.79 12.36 -3.35
C GLY A 43 16.29 12.21 -3.61
N ALA A 44 16.98 11.38 -2.82
CA ALA A 44 18.37 11.05 -3.08
C ALA A 44 18.47 10.23 -4.36
N VAL A 45 19.47 10.56 -5.20
CA VAL A 45 19.77 9.79 -6.40
C VAL A 45 20.52 8.51 -6.01
N ALA A 46 20.18 7.41 -6.66
CA ALA A 46 20.91 6.16 -6.57
C ALA A 46 20.93 5.50 -7.95
N THR A 47 21.88 4.59 -8.17
CA THR A 47 21.99 3.83 -9.42
C THR A 47 22.16 2.36 -9.16
N GLY A 48 21.70 1.53 -10.08
CA GLY A 48 21.78 0.09 -9.98
C GLY A 48 21.77 -0.60 -11.34
N THR A 49 22.28 -1.82 -11.38
CA THR A 49 22.37 -2.67 -12.58
C THR A 49 21.93 -4.10 -12.33
N THR A 50 21.60 -4.46 -11.09
CA THR A 50 21.13 -5.81 -10.76
C THR A 50 19.79 -6.02 -11.43
N GLN A 51 19.68 -7.09 -12.21
CA GLN A 51 18.53 -7.31 -13.07
C GLN A 51 17.32 -7.84 -12.30
N ILE A 52 16.14 -7.57 -12.83
CA ILE A 52 14.91 -8.31 -12.55
C ILE A 52 14.43 -8.84 -13.91
N PRO A 53 14.51 -10.16 -14.15
CA PRO A 53 14.04 -10.76 -15.40
C PRO A 53 12.57 -10.44 -15.67
N GLN A 54 12.22 -10.28 -16.95
CA GLN A 54 10.83 -10.15 -17.38
C GLN A 54 10.38 -11.48 -17.99
N ASP A 55 10.00 -12.40 -17.13
CA ASP A 55 9.55 -13.75 -17.47
C ASP A 55 8.44 -14.24 -16.53
N ASP A 56 8.05 -15.52 -16.66
CA ASP A 56 7.01 -16.16 -15.84
C ASP A 56 7.59 -16.75 -14.53
N THR A 57 8.38 -15.94 -13.82
CA THR A 57 8.89 -16.26 -12.49
C THR A 57 8.64 -15.10 -11.53
N ILE A 58 8.42 -15.42 -10.25
CA ILE A 58 8.25 -14.38 -9.22
C ILE A 58 9.62 -13.77 -8.93
N PRO A 59 9.79 -12.44 -8.94
CA PRO A 59 11.06 -11.84 -8.58
C PRO A 59 11.55 -12.27 -7.19
N GLN A 60 12.83 -12.55 -7.10
CA GLN A 60 13.52 -13.00 -5.90
C GLN A 60 14.18 -11.83 -5.17
N ASN A 61 14.31 -11.90 -3.85
CA ASN A 61 14.83 -10.80 -3.02
C ASN A 61 16.33 -10.51 -3.20
N THR A 62 17.01 -11.30 -4.01
CA THR A 62 18.38 -11.07 -4.49
C THR A 62 18.44 -10.35 -5.84
N GLU A 63 17.30 -10.14 -6.50
CA GLU A 63 17.19 -9.45 -7.79
C GLU A 63 16.88 -7.97 -7.61
N GLY A 64 17.25 -7.16 -8.60
CA GLY A 64 17.20 -5.69 -8.48
C GLY A 64 18.14 -5.14 -7.41
N ASP A 65 18.25 -3.82 -7.35
CA ASP A 65 18.94 -3.10 -6.27
C ASP A 65 17.90 -2.54 -5.29
N GLU A 66 18.21 -2.53 -4.00
CA GLU A 66 17.31 -1.97 -2.97
C GLU A 66 17.43 -0.45 -2.91
N TYR A 67 16.30 0.25 -3.06
CA TYR A 67 16.26 1.72 -3.09
C TYR A 67 15.53 2.33 -1.89
N MET A 68 14.56 1.62 -1.32
CA MET A 68 13.81 2.08 -0.14
C MET A 68 13.50 0.90 0.78
N THR A 69 13.52 1.16 2.07
CA THR A 69 13.17 0.20 3.12
C THR A 69 12.39 0.91 4.22
N LEU A 70 11.38 0.24 4.77
CA LEU A 70 10.53 0.79 5.83
C LEU A 70 10.02 -0.33 6.73
N ALA A 71 10.31 -0.23 8.03
CA ALA A 71 9.76 -1.13 9.03
C ALA A 71 8.45 -0.60 9.61
N ILE A 72 7.54 -1.51 9.93
CA ILE A 72 6.32 -1.25 10.71
C ILE A 72 6.16 -2.36 11.75
N THR A 73 5.74 -2.00 12.96
CA THR A 73 5.30 -2.96 13.98
C THR A 73 3.78 -2.77 14.13
N PRO A 74 2.93 -3.69 13.62
CA PRO A 74 1.49 -3.52 13.70
C PRO A 74 1.01 -3.39 15.14
N VAL A 75 0.02 -2.54 15.39
CA VAL A 75 -0.56 -2.38 16.73
C VAL A 75 -1.67 -3.41 16.99
N SER A 76 -2.22 -4.03 15.94
CA SER A 76 -3.15 -5.14 16.02
C SER A 76 -2.69 -6.30 15.15
N ALA A 77 -2.93 -7.53 15.59
CA ALA A 77 -2.76 -8.74 14.78
C ALA A 77 -3.94 -9.01 13.83
N THR A 78 -5.04 -8.26 13.97
CA THR A 78 -6.28 -8.42 13.20
C THR A 78 -6.56 -7.27 12.25
N SER A 79 -5.62 -6.32 12.09
CA SER A 79 -5.72 -5.22 11.13
C SER A 79 -5.20 -5.62 9.74
N ASN A 80 -5.39 -4.74 8.77
CA ASN A 80 -4.74 -4.81 7.45
C ASN A 80 -3.64 -3.76 7.33
N LEU A 81 -2.56 -4.09 6.64
CA LEU A 81 -1.53 -3.17 6.20
C LEU A 81 -1.77 -2.85 4.73
N LYS A 82 -2.04 -1.58 4.42
CA LYS A 82 -2.07 -1.04 3.06
C LYS A 82 -0.72 -0.39 2.78
N ILE A 83 0.08 -1.02 1.91
CA ILE A 83 1.38 -0.54 1.47
C ILE A 83 1.19 0.15 0.12
N GLN A 84 1.57 1.42 0.04
CA GLN A 84 1.56 2.22 -1.17
C GLN A 84 2.99 2.65 -1.48
N VAL A 85 3.43 2.40 -2.70
CA VAL A 85 4.77 2.78 -3.16
C VAL A 85 4.63 3.67 -4.39
N THR A 86 5.43 4.72 -4.41
CA THR A 86 5.65 5.58 -5.58
C THR A 86 7.15 5.66 -5.82
N ALA A 87 7.58 5.39 -7.05
CA ALA A 87 8.98 5.44 -7.40
C ALA A 87 9.22 6.08 -8.77
N HIS A 88 10.33 6.83 -8.85
CA HIS A 88 10.78 7.48 -10.06
C HIS A 88 12.11 6.93 -10.51
N PHE A 89 12.18 6.55 -11.78
CA PHE A 89 13.35 5.96 -12.39
C PHE A 89 13.65 6.61 -13.75
N ALA A 90 14.87 6.39 -14.23
CA ALA A 90 15.24 6.49 -15.63
C ALA A 90 16.26 5.40 -15.94
N VAL A 91 16.41 5.05 -17.22
CA VAL A 91 17.44 4.11 -17.68
C VAL A 91 18.32 4.74 -18.75
N ASN A 92 19.58 4.31 -18.86
CA ASN A 92 20.54 4.84 -19.83
C ASN A 92 20.52 4.15 -21.21
N GLY A 93 19.46 3.39 -21.50
CA GLY A 93 19.25 2.66 -22.75
C GLY A 93 17.87 2.02 -22.77
N GLY A 94 17.45 1.50 -23.93
CA GLY A 94 16.15 0.84 -24.06
C GLY A 94 16.08 -0.43 -23.22
N ALA A 95 15.23 -0.43 -22.19
CA ALA A 95 14.97 -1.58 -21.34
C ALA A 95 13.61 -1.45 -20.63
N ASN A 96 13.12 -2.58 -20.12
CA ASN A 96 12.04 -2.57 -19.14
C ASN A 96 12.64 -2.47 -17.75
N VAL A 97 11.97 -1.72 -16.88
CA VAL A 97 12.30 -1.61 -15.46
C VAL A 97 11.15 -2.21 -14.67
N ALA A 98 11.47 -3.16 -13.79
CA ALA A 98 10.54 -3.68 -12.81
C ALA A 98 10.87 -3.11 -11.43
N MET A 99 9.82 -2.82 -10.67
CA MET A 99 9.86 -2.49 -9.25
C MET A 99 9.09 -3.58 -8.50
N ALA A 100 9.73 -4.20 -7.51
CA ALA A 100 9.17 -5.29 -6.73
C ALA A 100 9.17 -4.95 -5.22
N LEU A 101 8.09 -5.31 -4.55
CA LEU A 101 7.92 -5.16 -3.10
C LEU A 101 8.26 -6.48 -2.40
N PHE A 102 9.18 -6.44 -1.44
CA PHE A 102 9.57 -7.58 -0.62
C PHE A 102 9.26 -7.31 0.86
N VAL A 103 9.20 -8.38 1.66
CA VAL A 103 9.04 -8.29 3.11
C VAL A 103 10.06 -9.17 3.82
N ASP A 104 10.75 -8.59 4.80
CA ASP A 104 11.76 -9.23 5.64
C ASP A 104 12.82 -9.97 4.82
N SER A 105 13.00 -11.27 5.06
CA SER A 105 13.89 -12.17 4.31
C SER A 105 13.13 -13.10 3.36
N THR A 106 11.84 -12.87 3.13
CA THR A 106 11.04 -13.68 2.20
C THR A 106 11.62 -13.56 0.80
N ALA A 107 11.81 -14.69 0.12
CA ALA A 107 12.43 -14.73 -1.21
C ALA A 107 11.53 -14.09 -2.26
N ASN A 108 10.26 -14.48 -2.31
CA ASN A 108 9.31 -14.02 -3.31
C ASN A 108 8.83 -12.59 -3.06
N ALA A 109 8.77 -11.81 -4.14
CA ALA A 109 8.08 -10.52 -4.13
C ALA A 109 6.57 -10.67 -3.82
N LEU A 110 6.02 -9.70 -3.11
CA LEU A 110 4.60 -9.58 -2.79
C LEU A 110 3.78 -8.94 -3.92
N ALA A 111 4.42 -8.02 -4.67
CA ALA A 111 3.81 -7.28 -5.76
C ALA A 111 4.91 -6.73 -6.68
N VAL A 112 4.57 -6.54 -7.96
CA VAL A 112 5.47 -6.00 -8.98
C VAL A 112 4.73 -4.96 -9.82
N ALA A 113 5.41 -3.89 -10.19
CA ALA A 113 5.01 -2.97 -11.26
C ALA A 113 6.15 -2.90 -12.28
N ALA A 114 5.86 -2.96 -13.57
CA ALA A 114 6.86 -2.92 -14.63
C ALA A 114 6.51 -1.87 -15.69
N HIS A 115 7.54 -1.21 -16.23
CA HIS A 115 7.40 -0.16 -17.23
C HIS A 115 8.50 -0.28 -18.27
N GLU A 116 8.15 0.01 -19.53
CA GLU A 116 9.11 0.15 -20.62
C GLU A 116 9.61 1.60 -20.69
N SER A 117 10.93 1.82 -20.81
CA SER A 117 11.50 3.16 -20.98
C SER A 117 11.25 3.78 -22.36
N GLY A 118 10.82 2.97 -23.32
CA GLY A 118 10.95 3.24 -24.75
C GLY A 118 12.43 3.27 -25.19
N ALA A 119 12.69 3.47 -26.48
CA ALA A 119 14.05 3.52 -27.05
C ALA A 119 14.86 4.78 -26.66
N VAL A 120 14.41 5.56 -25.67
CA VAL A 120 14.99 6.86 -25.31
C VAL A 120 15.70 6.77 -23.96
N SER A 121 17.02 6.93 -23.99
CA SER A 121 17.83 7.06 -22.78
C SER A 121 17.39 8.27 -21.96
N GLY A 122 17.22 8.08 -20.66
CA GLY A 122 16.84 9.13 -19.72
C GLY A 122 15.34 9.42 -19.67
N ALA A 123 14.50 8.64 -20.35
CA ALA A 123 13.05 8.77 -20.26
C ALA A 123 12.59 8.57 -18.80
N PRO A 124 11.78 9.50 -18.25
CA PRO A 124 11.29 9.38 -16.89
C PRO A 124 10.24 8.27 -16.81
N ILE A 125 10.47 7.34 -15.89
CA ILE A 125 9.57 6.25 -15.54
C ILE A 125 8.97 6.55 -14.17
N HIS A 126 7.66 6.45 -14.06
CA HIS A 126 6.93 6.55 -12.82
C HIS A 126 6.22 5.23 -12.56
N ALA A 127 6.64 4.51 -11.51
CA ALA A 127 6.06 3.25 -11.11
C ALA A 127 5.34 3.39 -9.77
N THR A 128 4.14 2.81 -9.69
CA THR A 128 3.35 2.77 -8.45
C THR A 128 2.85 1.36 -8.20
N LEU A 129 2.83 0.92 -6.95
CA LEU A 129 2.11 -0.28 -6.54
C LEU A 129 1.32 -0.05 -5.25
N THR A 130 0.24 -0.80 -5.09
CA THR A 130 -0.50 -0.91 -3.83
C THR A 130 -0.64 -2.39 -3.50
N HIS A 131 -0.27 -2.76 -2.28
CA HIS A 131 -0.41 -4.12 -1.77
C HIS A 131 -1.12 -4.08 -0.42
N VAL A 132 -2.12 -4.92 -0.22
CA VAL A 132 -2.86 -5.03 1.05
C VAL A 132 -2.64 -6.43 1.60
N VAL A 133 -2.23 -6.52 2.86
CA VAL A 133 -1.97 -7.79 3.54
C VAL A 133 -2.44 -7.72 4.98
N ALA A 134 -2.89 -8.84 5.55
CA ALA A 134 -3.17 -8.92 6.97
C ALA A 134 -1.90 -8.61 7.79
N SER A 135 -2.08 -7.91 8.92
CA SER A 135 -1.02 -7.72 9.93
C SER A 135 -0.58 -9.06 10.51
N ALA A 136 -1.55 -9.92 10.85
CA ALA A 136 -1.44 -11.29 11.39
C ALA A 136 -0.67 -11.43 12.73
N SER A 137 0.11 -10.43 13.11
CA SER A 137 0.86 -10.34 14.36
C SER A 137 1.20 -8.89 14.66
N THR A 138 1.69 -8.62 15.87
CA THR A 138 2.29 -7.33 16.26
C THR A 138 3.82 -7.35 16.15
N SER A 139 4.40 -8.32 15.44
CA SER A 139 5.84 -8.38 15.19
C SER A 139 6.24 -7.37 14.11
N ALA A 140 7.44 -6.81 14.23
CA ALA A 140 8.00 -5.93 13.21
C ALA A 140 8.10 -6.65 11.86
N ARG A 141 7.69 -5.95 10.79
CA ARG A 141 7.84 -6.34 9.39
C ARG A 141 8.55 -5.23 8.64
N THR A 142 9.53 -5.57 7.82
CA THR A 142 10.33 -4.63 7.03
C THR A 142 10.01 -4.78 5.56
N TYR A 143 9.41 -3.76 4.97
CA TYR A 143 9.08 -3.72 3.55
C TYR A 143 10.21 -3.07 2.77
N LYS A 144 10.64 -3.72 1.68
CA LYS A 144 11.76 -3.28 0.85
C LYS A 144 11.30 -3.13 -0.59
N VAL A 145 11.66 -2.03 -1.21
CA VAL A 145 11.45 -1.79 -2.64
C VAL A 145 12.77 -2.00 -3.35
N ARG A 146 12.78 -3.00 -4.21
CA ARG A 146 13.90 -3.26 -5.13
C ARG A 146 13.46 -2.99 -6.55
N ALA A 147 14.37 -2.51 -7.38
CA ALA A 147 14.10 -2.30 -8.79
C ALA A 147 15.31 -2.67 -9.64
N GLY A 148 15.05 -3.12 -10.86
CA GLY A 148 16.09 -3.55 -11.77
C GLY A 148 15.63 -3.52 -13.22
N PRO A 149 16.56 -3.39 -14.17
CA PRO A 149 16.25 -3.55 -15.58
C PRO A 149 16.12 -5.03 -15.95
N ASN A 150 15.43 -5.32 -17.05
CA ASN A 150 15.40 -6.65 -17.66
C ASN A 150 16.61 -6.94 -18.57
N GLY A 151 17.56 -6.02 -18.67
CA GLY A 151 18.71 -6.08 -19.59
C GLY A 151 19.94 -5.36 -19.04
N GLY A 152 21.01 -5.30 -19.83
CA GLY A 152 22.31 -4.74 -19.43
C GLY A 152 22.37 -3.21 -19.44
N VAL A 153 21.47 -2.55 -18.73
CA VAL A 153 21.43 -1.08 -18.58
C VAL A 153 21.52 -0.67 -17.11
N THR A 154 21.67 0.62 -16.86
CA THR A 154 21.68 1.21 -15.52
C THR A 154 20.36 1.90 -15.24
N VAL A 155 19.73 1.55 -14.12
CA VAL A 155 18.61 2.30 -13.54
C VAL A 155 19.18 3.45 -12.71
N THR A 156 18.63 4.65 -12.87
CA THR A 156 18.84 5.80 -12.00
C THR A 156 17.54 6.10 -11.26
N PHE A 157 17.54 5.99 -9.95
CA PHE A 157 16.43 6.31 -9.07
C PHE A 157 16.45 7.81 -8.71
N ASN A 158 15.28 8.47 -8.72
CA ASN A 158 15.12 9.91 -8.45
C ASN A 158 16.02 10.84 -9.31
N GLY A 159 16.35 10.39 -10.52
CA GLY A 159 17.31 11.09 -11.37
C GLY A 159 17.38 10.52 -12.78
N ALA A 160 18.38 10.95 -13.54
CA ALA A 160 18.71 10.40 -14.85
C ALA A 160 20.21 10.48 -15.11
N GLY A 161 20.76 9.48 -15.82
CA GLY A 161 22.20 9.43 -16.15
C GLY A 161 23.12 9.48 -14.93
N GLY A 162 22.68 8.91 -13.80
CA GLY A 162 23.39 8.98 -12.51
C GLY A 162 23.35 10.34 -11.81
N ALA A 163 22.75 11.36 -12.42
CA ALA A 163 22.60 12.68 -11.82
C ALA A 163 21.23 12.84 -11.15
N ARG A 164 21.22 13.53 -10.01
CA ARG A 164 19.99 13.95 -9.34
C ARG A 164 19.23 14.96 -10.19
N LEU A 165 17.91 14.81 -10.28
CA LEU A 165 17.04 15.79 -10.93
C LEU A 165 16.26 16.64 -9.91
N PHE A 166 15.76 17.79 -10.38
CA PHE A 166 14.86 18.68 -9.64
C PHE A 166 15.33 19.03 -8.22
N GLY A 167 16.63 19.24 -8.02
CA GLY A 167 17.18 19.66 -6.73
C GLY A 167 16.96 18.67 -5.57
N GLY A 168 16.53 17.43 -5.85
CA GLY A 168 16.21 16.43 -4.82
C GLY A 168 14.75 16.43 -4.35
N VAL A 169 13.83 17.14 -5.03
CA VAL A 169 12.39 17.00 -4.79
C VAL A 169 11.71 16.03 -5.76
N TYR A 170 12.47 15.35 -6.60
CA TYR A 170 11.97 14.22 -7.38
C TYR A 170 11.89 12.99 -6.48
N THR A 171 10.85 12.94 -5.66
CA THR A 171 10.81 12.03 -4.51
C THR A 171 10.04 10.75 -4.78
N SER A 172 10.59 9.66 -4.28
CA SER A 172 9.93 8.37 -4.16
C SER A 172 9.56 8.08 -2.71
N SER A 173 8.56 7.22 -2.48
CA SER A 173 8.06 6.93 -1.14
C SER A 173 7.52 5.51 -0.96
N ILE A 174 7.56 5.06 0.29
CA ILE A 174 6.71 3.99 0.82
C ILE A 174 5.82 4.61 1.89
N VAL A 175 4.52 4.38 1.80
CA VAL A 175 3.55 4.72 2.84
C VAL A 175 2.85 3.43 3.26
N ILE A 176 2.89 3.10 4.55
CA ILE A 176 2.18 1.96 5.11
C ILE A 176 1.12 2.50 6.06
N THR A 177 -0.14 2.17 5.77
CA THR A 177 -1.28 2.49 6.64
C THR A 177 -1.80 1.20 7.25
N GLU A 178 -1.82 1.12 8.59
CA GLU A 178 -2.53 0.06 9.29
C GLU A 178 -3.98 0.48 9.49
N ILE A 179 -4.91 -0.35 9.00
CA ILE A 179 -6.34 -0.07 8.98
C ILE A 179 -7.04 -1.21 9.71
N GLU A 180 -7.97 -0.88 10.60
CA GLU A 180 -8.88 -1.87 11.19
C GLU A 180 -9.60 -2.67 10.08
N ALA A 181 -9.62 -4.00 10.22
CA ALA A 181 -10.22 -4.89 9.23
C ALA A 181 -11.75 -4.80 9.21
#